data_AF-A0A9W8V2U3-F1
#
_entry.id   AF-A0A9W8V2U3-F1
#
_cell.length_a   1.000
_cell.length_b   1.000
_cell.length_c   1.000
_cell.angle_alpha   90.00
_cell.angle_beta   90.00
_cell.angle_gamma   90.00
#
_symmetry.space_group_name_H-M   'P 1'
#
loop_
_entity.id
_entity.type
_entity.pdbx_description
1 polymer ?
#
loop_
_entity_poly.entity_id
_entity_poly.type
_entity_poly.pdbx_seq_one_letter_code
_entity_poly.pdbx_strand_id
1 'polypeptide(L)'
;MALEAESARFLLDYSSHETIDALLTSFFLHVFYSNTGKMTKSTLLLREAIAYSHILGLHQDIFYTNLDPFTTQYYLRIAWILFITDRAHSLQHDLPPTFKLSPTLPELQPQDGDGLSTAFCSLCRLFQSFQEACPPDIRSTGGHHLLGNISTQLRRTHPFPLCENEVQRADLVVTDSWLRVVLWKVAIPYVDSTTDPNDRGLSVSFPMSVAKDLLSKLATLSSCALEVHGPGMVSKLFEVASSVADVILCAPDLANAGSVQVGPREVLYALGSLISSLRTTGHPELLTLLHEKMMACALDQAGPATLMQITDVSDEDAQNLVVPHGGDNR
;
A
#
# COMPACT_ATOMS: atom_id res chain seq x y z
N MET A 1 27.73 -2.44 -8.99
CA MET A 1 27.04 -3.31 -8.02
C MET A 1 26.13 -4.35 -8.67
N ALA A 2 24.95 -4.04 -9.24
CA ALA A 2 24.08 -5.08 -9.82
C ALA A 2 24.73 -5.88 -10.99
N LEU A 3 25.38 -5.18 -11.93
CA LEU A 3 26.10 -5.81 -13.05
C LEU A 3 27.29 -6.67 -12.58
N GLU A 4 27.93 -6.26 -11.50
CA GLU A 4 29.05 -6.95 -10.88
C GLU A 4 28.58 -8.21 -10.14
N ALA A 5 27.46 -8.13 -9.41
CA ALA A 5 26.83 -9.28 -8.78
C ALA A 5 26.40 -10.33 -9.82
N GLU A 6 25.83 -9.91 -10.96
CA GLU A 6 25.50 -10.85 -12.04
C GLU A 6 26.74 -11.48 -12.69
N SER A 7 27.78 -10.68 -12.91
CA SER A 7 29.07 -11.19 -13.40
C SER A 7 29.68 -12.20 -12.44
N ALA A 8 29.67 -11.92 -11.13
CA ALA A 8 30.18 -12.82 -10.10
C ALA A 8 29.40 -14.14 -10.05
N ARG A 9 28.07 -14.09 -10.16
CA ARG A 9 27.22 -15.30 -10.22
C ARG A 9 27.58 -16.20 -11.40
N PHE A 10 27.82 -15.61 -12.57
CA PHE A 10 28.22 -16.36 -13.75
C PHE A 10 29.61 -17.01 -13.58
N LEU A 11 30.56 -16.29 -12.98
CA LEU A 11 31.93 -16.76 -12.78
C LEU A 11 32.06 -17.88 -11.74
N LEU A 12 31.16 -17.90 -10.74
CA LEU A 12 31.19 -18.84 -9.62
C LEU A 12 30.34 -20.09 -9.84
N ASP A 13 29.76 -20.28 -11.03
CA ASP A 13 28.78 -21.35 -11.29
C ASP A 13 27.71 -21.44 -10.18
N TYR A 14 27.08 -20.29 -9.89
CA TYR A 14 26.27 -20.13 -8.67
C TYR A 14 25.10 -21.13 -8.56
N SER A 15 24.61 -21.65 -9.69
CA SER A 15 23.55 -22.68 -9.72
C SER A 15 23.97 -24.00 -9.06
N SER A 16 25.28 -24.24 -8.92
CA SER A 16 25.86 -25.44 -8.33
C SER A 16 26.02 -25.34 -6.80
N HIS A 17 25.72 -24.18 -6.21
CA HIS A 17 25.91 -23.91 -4.80
C HIS A 17 24.57 -23.72 -4.06
N GLU A 18 24.19 -24.70 -3.26
CA GLU A 18 23.04 -24.65 -2.36
C GLU A 18 23.39 -23.82 -1.11
N THR A 19 23.55 -22.50 -1.26
CA THR A 19 23.97 -21.61 -0.16
C THR A 19 23.00 -20.49 0.11
N ILE A 20 23.02 -20.01 1.35
CA ILE A 20 22.27 -18.82 1.78
C ILE A 20 22.72 -17.57 1.01
N ASP A 21 24.00 -17.49 0.65
CA ASP A 21 24.52 -16.38 -0.15
C ASP A 21 23.91 -16.34 -1.56
N ALA A 22 23.70 -17.50 -2.19
CA ALA A 22 23.03 -17.56 -3.49
C ALA A 22 21.59 -17.06 -3.40
N LEU A 23 20.85 -17.51 -2.37
CA LEU A 23 19.50 -17.04 -2.04
C LEU A 23 19.46 -15.52 -1.84
N LEU A 24 20.31 -14.99 -0.95
CA LEU A 24 20.34 -13.57 -0.63
C LEU A 24 20.74 -12.73 -1.84
N THR A 25 21.69 -13.21 -2.65
CA THR A 25 22.09 -12.53 -3.89
C THR A 25 20.91 -12.44 -4.87
N SER A 26 20.16 -13.53 -5.07
CA SER A 26 18.95 -13.52 -5.91
C SER A 26 17.91 -12.53 -5.37
N PHE A 27 17.69 -12.54 -4.05
CA PHE A 27 16.75 -11.63 -3.39
C PHE A 27 17.13 -10.15 -3.57
N PHE A 28 18.40 -9.79 -3.34
CA PHE A 28 18.84 -8.39 -3.51
C PHE A 28 18.82 -7.94 -4.98
N LEU A 29 19.13 -8.84 -5.92
CA LEU A 29 18.94 -8.55 -7.35
C LEU A 29 17.46 -8.33 -7.70
N HIS A 30 16.55 -9.14 -7.13
CA HIS A 30 15.11 -8.90 -7.26
C HIS A 30 14.74 -7.48 -6.79
N VAL A 31 15.15 -7.08 -5.59
CA VAL A 31 14.89 -5.73 -5.04
C VAL A 31 15.41 -4.64 -6.00
N PHE A 32 16.63 -4.79 -6.52
CA PHE A 32 17.21 -3.85 -7.47
C PHE A 32 16.39 -3.73 -8.77
N TYR A 33 16.02 -4.86 -9.39
CA TYR A 33 15.27 -4.84 -10.64
C TYR A 33 13.82 -4.40 -10.46
N SER A 34 13.22 -4.67 -9.29
CA SER A 34 11.91 -4.13 -8.92
C SER A 34 11.97 -2.60 -8.88
N ASN A 35 12.94 -2.03 -8.17
CA ASN A 35 13.12 -0.59 -8.03
C ASN A 35 13.50 0.14 -9.33
N THR A 36 14.02 -0.58 -10.32
CA THR A 36 14.35 -0.02 -11.65
C THR A 36 13.28 -0.32 -12.72
N GLY A 37 12.14 -0.87 -12.31
CA GLY A 37 11.00 -1.14 -13.19
C GLY A 37 11.15 -2.36 -14.11
N LYS A 38 12.21 -3.16 -13.98
CA LYS A 38 12.43 -4.37 -14.79
C LYS A 38 11.66 -5.56 -14.21
N MET A 39 10.33 -5.48 -14.26
CA MET A 39 9.41 -6.34 -13.51
C MET A 39 9.56 -7.84 -13.82
N THR A 40 9.69 -8.21 -15.09
CA THR A 40 9.87 -9.63 -15.47
C THR A 40 11.13 -10.22 -14.85
N LYS A 41 12.25 -9.50 -14.95
CA LYS A 41 13.53 -9.93 -14.37
C LYS A 41 13.46 -10.00 -12.84
N SER A 42 12.88 -8.97 -12.23
CA SER A 42 12.59 -8.92 -10.80
C SER A 42 11.82 -10.16 -10.33
N THR A 43 10.75 -10.51 -11.06
CA THR A 43 9.90 -11.67 -10.72
C THR A 43 10.68 -12.98 -10.79
N LEU A 44 11.44 -13.21 -11.86
CA LEU A 44 12.22 -14.44 -12.02
C LEU A 44 13.25 -14.62 -10.90
N LEU A 45 13.93 -13.54 -10.51
CA LEU A 45 14.90 -13.56 -9.41
C LEU A 45 14.26 -13.82 -8.04
N LEU A 46 13.03 -13.33 -7.81
CA LEU A 46 12.28 -13.66 -6.61
C LEU A 46 11.93 -15.15 -6.57
N ARG A 47 11.44 -15.71 -7.68
CA ARG A 47 11.13 -17.15 -7.80
C ARG A 47 12.37 -18.01 -7.58
N GLU A 48 13.52 -17.54 -8.05
CA GLU A 48 14.79 -18.21 -7.81
C GLU A 48 15.22 -18.16 -6.34
N ALA A 49 15.15 -17.00 -5.67
CA ALA A 49 15.44 -16.91 -4.24
C ALA A 49 14.54 -17.84 -3.42
N ILE A 50 13.26 -17.94 -3.78
CA ILE A 50 12.29 -18.88 -3.21
C ILE A 50 12.69 -20.33 -3.50
N ALA A 51 13.16 -20.65 -4.71
CA ALA A 51 13.63 -21.99 -5.06
C ALA A 51 14.82 -22.41 -4.19
N TYR A 52 15.81 -21.53 -3.98
CA TYR A 52 16.90 -21.80 -3.03
C TYR A 52 16.40 -22.05 -1.61
N SER A 53 15.43 -21.25 -1.14
CA SER A 53 14.81 -21.45 0.17
C SER A 53 14.13 -22.82 0.30
N HIS A 54 13.51 -23.30 -0.78
CA HIS A 54 12.95 -24.65 -0.83
C HIS A 54 14.03 -25.74 -0.79
N ILE A 55 15.08 -25.61 -1.60
CA ILE A 55 16.21 -26.57 -1.65
C ILE A 55 16.88 -26.68 -0.27
N LEU A 56 17.14 -25.56 0.38
CA LEU A 56 17.75 -25.49 1.70
C LEU A 56 16.81 -25.94 2.84
N GLY A 57 15.50 -25.99 2.61
CA GLY A 57 14.52 -26.43 3.60
C GLY A 57 14.02 -25.37 4.58
N LEU A 58 14.30 -24.07 4.37
CA LEU A 58 13.93 -22.96 5.30
C LEU A 58 12.42 -22.84 5.56
N HIS A 59 11.59 -23.41 4.69
CA HIS A 59 10.14 -23.40 4.81
C HIS A 59 9.59 -24.48 5.76
N GLN A 60 10.44 -25.41 6.21
CA GLN A 60 10.06 -26.58 7.01
C GLN A 60 10.60 -26.47 8.43
N ASP A 61 9.83 -26.95 9.41
CA ASP A 61 10.19 -26.98 10.82
C ASP A 61 11.38 -27.91 11.11
N ILE A 62 11.51 -29.01 10.35
CA ILE A 62 12.63 -29.96 10.48
C ILE A 62 14.00 -29.29 10.33
N PHE A 63 14.11 -28.24 9.50
CA PHE A 63 15.33 -27.46 9.33
C PHE A 63 15.83 -26.84 10.64
N TYR A 64 14.91 -26.50 11.55
CA TYR A 64 15.19 -25.75 12.77
C TYR A 64 15.43 -26.63 14.00
N THR A 65 15.22 -27.95 13.92
CA THR A 65 15.11 -28.83 15.09
C THR A 65 16.38 -28.87 15.96
N ASN A 66 17.57 -28.71 15.35
CA ASN A 66 18.87 -28.82 16.04
C ASN A 66 19.68 -27.52 16.03
N LEU A 67 19.04 -26.40 15.72
CA LEU A 67 19.71 -25.10 15.69
C LEU A 67 19.64 -24.42 17.05
N ASP A 68 20.66 -23.63 17.38
CA ASP A 68 20.57 -22.74 18.54
C ASP A 68 19.53 -21.63 18.30
N PRO A 69 19.03 -20.97 19.37
CA PRO A 69 17.98 -19.96 19.24
C PRO A 69 18.38 -18.77 18.35
N PHE A 70 19.64 -18.35 18.36
CA PHE A 70 20.10 -17.20 17.57
C PHE A 70 20.11 -17.54 16.08
N THR A 71 20.68 -18.70 15.73
CA THR A 71 20.71 -19.19 14.35
C THR A 71 19.30 -19.49 13.82
N THR A 72 18.42 -20.04 14.66
CA THR A 72 16.99 -20.23 14.35
C THR A 72 16.34 -18.90 13.95
N GLN A 73 16.50 -17.87 14.78
CA GLN A 73 15.94 -16.55 14.56
C GLN A 73 16.52 -15.85 13.31
N TYR A 74 17.79 -16.09 12.97
CA TYR A 74 18.41 -15.60 11.75
C TYR A 74 17.74 -16.21 10.50
N TYR A 75 17.63 -17.53 10.41
CA TYR A 75 17.01 -18.19 9.26
C TYR A 75 15.50 -17.97 9.17
N LEU A 76 14.80 -17.84 10.30
CA LEU A 76 13.40 -17.44 10.32
C LEU A 76 13.21 -16.06 9.68
N ARG A 77 14.08 -15.08 9.96
CA ARG A 77 13.98 -13.75 9.33
C ARG A 77 14.15 -13.83 7.81
N ILE A 78 15.04 -14.67 7.31
CA ILE A 78 15.22 -14.92 5.86
C ILE A 78 13.97 -15.58 5.26
N ALA A 79 13.40 -16.58 5.93
CA ALA A 79 12.17 -17.22 5.47
C ALA A 79 10.99 -16.23 5.47
N TRP A 80 10.83 -15.45 6.55
CA TRP A 80 9.76 -14.47 6.68
C TRP A 80 9.89 -13.30 5.70
N ILE A 81 11.10 -12.80 5.42
CA ILE A 81 11.28 -11.73 4.43
C ILE A 81 10.91 -12.22 3.01
N LEU A 82 11.31 -13.44 2.64
CA LEU A 82 10.87 -14.04 1.38
C LEU A 82 9.36 -14.22 1.32
N PHE A 83 8.74 -14.65 2.43
CA PHE A 83 7.29 -14.85 2.51
C PHE A 83 6.49 -13.57 2.30
N ILE A 84 6.86 -12.47 2.97
CA ILE A 84 6.16 -11.19 2.83
C ILE A 84 6.44 -10.58 1.45
N THR A 85 7.65 -10.70 0.91
CA THR A 85 8.00 -10.17 -0.42
C THR A 85 7.27 -10.93 -1.52
N ASP A 86 7.21 -12.27 -1.46
CA ASP A 86 6.46 -13.09 -2.42
C ASP A 86 4.99 -12.69 -2.47
N ARG A 87 4.35 -12.50 -1.30
CA ARG A 87 2.95 -12.09 -1.22
C ARG A 87 2.72 -10.68 -1.71
N ALA A 88 3.54 -9.73 -1.26
CA ALA A 88 3.43 -8.35 -1.69
C ALA A 88 3.56 -8.23 -3.22
N HIS A 89 4.59 -8.87 -3.78
CA HIS A 89 4.84 -8.91 -5.21
C HIS A 89 3.70 -9.59 -5.97
N SER A 90 3.21 -10.72 -5.45
CA SER A 90 2.11 -11.48 -6.06
C SER A 90 0.80 -10.71 -6.08
N LEU A 91 0.43 -10.05 -4.98
CA LEU A 91 -0.76 -9.20 -4.88
C LEU A 91 -0.66 -7.96 -5.78
N GLN A 92 0.52 -7.33 -5.84
CA GLN A 92 0.73 -6.12 -6.63
C GLN A 92 0.72 -6.38 -8.14
N HIS A 93 1.11 -7.57 -8.58
CA HIS A 93 1.28 -7.90 -10.00
C HIS A 93 0.32 -8.99 -10.51
N ASP A 94 -0.71 -9.34 -9.72
CA ASP A 94 -1.69 -10.38 -10.05
C ASP A 94 -1.03 -11.73 -10.44
N LEU A 95 -0.03 -12.13 -9.65
CA LEU A 95 0.67 -13.41 -9.80
C LEU A 95 0.29 -14.34 -8.65
N PRO A 96 0.39 -15.67 -8.82
CA PRO A 96 0.24 -16.60 -7.71
C PRO A 96 1.49 -16.53 -6.80
N PRO A 97 1.35 -16.47 -5.47
CA PRO A 97 2.44 -16.67 -4.53
C PRO A 97 2.91 -18.13 -4.59
N THR A 98 4.21 -18.35 -4.42
CA THR A 98 4.82 -19.68 -4.48
C THR A 98 5.47 -20.10 -3.17
N PHE A 99 5.65 -19.19 -2.21
CA PHE A 99 6.32 -19.50 -0.95
C PHE A 99 5.31 -19.71 0.19
N LYS A 100 5.29 -20.94 0.71
CA LYS A 100 4.46 -21.34 1.84
C LYS A 100 5.36 -21.78 2.98
N LEU A 101 5.12 -21.23 4.16
CA LEU A 101 5.81 -21.61 5.38
C LEU A 101 4.98 -22.67 6.12
N SER A 102 5.65 -23.62 6.76
CA SER A 102 4.97 -24.57 7.64
C SER A 102 4.25 -23.82 8.77
N PRO A 103 3.00 -24.18 9.11
CA PRO A 103 2.30 -23.61 10.27
C PRO A 103 2.97 -24.01 11.60
N THR A 104 3.85 -25.01 11.60
CA THR A 104 4.58 -25.50 12.78
C THR A 104 5.98 -24.91 12.91
N LEU A 105 6.34 -23.89 12.11
CA LEU A 105 7.62 -23.21 12.27
C LEU A 105 7.78 -22.61 13.68
N PRO A 106 9.00 -22.55 14.22
CA PRO A 106 9.25 -21.84 15.47
C PRO A 106 8.81 -20.37 15.37
N GLU A 107 8.35 -19.82 16.48
CA GLU A 107 7.83 -18.44 16.51
C GLU A 107 8.94 -17.42 16.17
N LEU A 108 8.62 -16.47 15.30
CA LEU A 108 9.47 -15.33 15.03
C LEU A 108 9.40 -14.37 16.22
N GLN A 109 10.52 -14.16 16.90
CA GLN A 109 10.57 -13.36 18.11
C GLN A 109 11.15 -11.96 17.83
N PRO A 110 10.64 -10.90 18.49
CA PRO A 110 11.31 -9.63 18.51
C PRO A 110 12.67 -9.78 19.21
N GLN A 111 13.75 -9.23 18.66
CA GLN A 111 15.01 -9.10 19.39
C GLN A 111 14.84 -8.10 20.54
N ASP A 112 15.39 -8.45 21.70
CA ASP A 112 15.34 -7.60 22.88
C ASP A 112 16.00 -6.23 22.63
N GLY A 113 15.28 -5.16 22.95
CA GLY A 113 15.79 -3.78 22.88
C GLY A 113 15.82 -3.15 21.48
N ASP A 114 15.46 -3.88 20.43
CA ASP A 114 15.43 -3.35 19.07
C ASP A 114 13.99 -3.22 18.55
N GLY A 115 13.48 -1.99 18.53
CA GLY A 115 12.19 -1.65 17.91
C GLY A 115 12.09 -2.18 16.47
N LEU A 116 13.23 -2.40 15.80
CA LEU A 116 13.27 -2.92 14.44
C LEU A 116 12.59 -4.27 14.30
N SER A 117 12.82 -5.16 15.27
CA SER A 117 12.33 -6.53 15.21
C SER A 117 10.83 -6.63 15.46
N THR A 118 10.25 -5.69 16.22
CA THR A 118 8.81 -5.67 16.54
C THR A 118 7.96 -5.25 15.33
N ALA A 119 8.45 -4.28 14.56
CA ALA A 119 7.78 -3.85 13.33
C ALA A 119 7.76 -4.97 12.28
N PHE A 120 8.90 -5.62 12.08
CA PHE A 120 9.00 -6.76 11.17
C PHE A 120 8.05 -7.90 11.54
N CYS A 121 7.97 -8.27 12.83
CA CYS A 121 7.01 -9.28 13.30
C CYS A 121 5.55 -8.86 13.03
N SER A 122 5.24 -7.57 13.15
CA SER A 122 3.91 -7.03 12.85
C SER A 122 3.58 -7.13 11.35
N LEU A 123 4.54 -6.81 10.47
CA LEU A 123 4.39 -7.02 9.02
C LEU A 123 4.18 -8.50 8.67
N CYS A 124 4.95 -9.41 9.28
CA CYS A 124 4.78 -10.84 9.07
C CYS A 124 3.36 -11.29 9.43
N ARG A 125 2.82 -10.86 10.58
CA ARG A 125 1.45 -11.15 11.01
C ARG A 125 0.39 -10.60 10.06
N LEU A 126 0.58 -9.40 9.49
CA LEU A 126 -0.31 -8.86 8.47
C LEU A 126 -0.39 -9.79 7.26
N PHE A 127 0.75 -10.20 6.70
CA PHE A 127 0.79 -11.08 5.53
C PHE A 127 0.40 -12.54 5.81
N GLN A 128 0.58 -13.04 7.03
CA GLN A 128 0.06 -14.34 7.46
C GLN A 128 -1.46 -14.41 7.32
N SER A 129 -2.18 -13.30 7.57
CA SER A 129 -3.63 -13.22 7.38
C SER A 129 -4.04 -13.51 5.92
N PHE A 130 -3.14 -13.30 4.96
CA PHE A 130 -3.35 -13.58 3.55
C PHE A 130 -2.80 -14.95 3.10
N GLN A 131 -2.23 -15.75 4.01
CA GLN A 131 -1.67 -17.07 3.66
C GLN A 131 -2.72 -18.02 3.09
N GLU A 132 -3.93 -18.02 3.64
CA GLU A 132 -5.05 -18.86 3.22
C GLU A 132 -5.86 -18.23 2.07
N ALA A 133 -5.57 -16.96 1.76
CA ALA A 133 -6.39 -16.09 0.94
C ALA A 133 -5.70 -15.77 -0.39
N CYS A 134 -5.57 -16.77 -1.25
CA CYS A 134 -5.06 -16.53 -2.58
C CYS A 134 -6.19 -16.04 -3.51
N PRO A 135 -5.97 -15.04 -4.39
CA PRO A 135 -6.98 -14.56 -5.33
C PRO A 135 -7.73 -15.64 -6.14
N PRO A 136 -7.12 -16.77 -6.58
CA PRO A 136 -7.87 -17.83 -7.26
C PRO A 136 -8.77 -18.65 -6.31
N ASP A 137 -8.37 -18.85 -5.05
CA ASP A 137 -9.13 -19.67 -4.08
C ASP A 137 -10.34 -18.92 -3.51
N ILE A 138 -10.23 -17.59 -3.38
CA ILE A 138 -11.33 -16.71 -2.93
C ILE A 138 -12.50 -16.70 -3.92
N ARG A 139 -12.25 -17.01 -5.21
CA ARG A 139 -13.30 -17.04 -6.25
C ARG A 139 -14.24 -18.26 -6.17
N SER A 140 -13.96 -19.21 -5.28
CA SER A 140 -14.77 -20.41 -5.06
C SER A 140 -15.92 -20.18 -4.06
N THR A 141 -16.87 -21.13 -3.98
CA THR A 141 -18.14 -21.11 -3.21
C THR A 141 -18.03 -20.98 -1.67
N GLY A 142 -16.88 -20.55 -1.14
CA GLY A 142 -16.64 -20.24 0.28
C GLY A 142 -15.87 -18.93 0.52
N GLY A 143 -15.63 -18.13 -0.54
CA GLY A 143 -14.80 -16.92 -0.48
C GLY A 143 -15.28 -15.86 0.50
N HIS A 144 -16.59 -15.71 0.71
CA HIS A 144 -17.16 -14.70 1.60
C HIS A 144 -16.73 -14.87 3.07
N HIS A 145 -16.78 -16.09 3.61
CA HIS A 145 -16.38 -16.35 4.99
C HIS A 145 -14.87 -16.14 5.18
N LEU A 146 -14.07 -16.54 4.19
CA LEU A 146 -12.63 -16.31 4.17
C LEU A 146 -12.30 -14.80 4.18
N LEU A 147 -12.97 -14.00 3.33
CA LEU A 147 -12.83 -12.54 3.29
C LEU A 147 -13.19 -11.87 4.63
N GLY A 148 -14.30 -12.29 5.25
CA GLY A 148 -14.71 -11.81 6.57
C GLY A 148 -13.70 -12.15 7.68
N ASN A 149 -13.10 -13.34 7.63
CA ASN A 149 -12.06 -13.77 8.57
C ASN A 149 -10.79 -12.93 8.42
N ILE A 150 -10.31 -12.71 7.20
CA ILE A 150 -9.13 -11.88 6.94
C ILE A 150 -9.38 -10.45 7.40
N SER A 151 -10.54 -9.88 7.08
CA SER A 151 -10.94 -8.53 7.51
C SER A 151 -10.91 -8.42 9.04
N THR A 152 -11.42 -9.44 9.73
CA THR A 152 -11.39 -9.51 11.20
C THR A 152 -9.98 -9.66 11.76
N GLN A 153 -9.13 -10.46 11.12
CA GLN A 153 -7.75 -10.66 11.54
C GLN A 153 -6.91 -9.39 11.37
N LEU A 154 -7.06 -8.67 10.24
CA LEU A 154 -6.42 -7.38 10.03
C LEU A 154 -6.85 -6.37 11.11
N ARG A 155 -8.15 -6.28 11.42
CA ARG A 155 -8.65 -5.42 12.50
C ARG A 155 -8.06 -5.79 13.87
N ARG A 156 -7.93 -7.08 14.18
CA ARG A 156 -7.31 -7.56 15.44
C ARG A 156 -5.83 -7.26 15.54
N THR A 157 -5.16 -7.01 14.42
CA THR A 157 -3.73 -6.66 14.40
C THR A 157 -3.50 -5.20 14.84
N HIS A 158 -4.57 -4.41 15.03
CA HIS A 158 -4.52 -3.06 15.60
C HIS A 158 -4.83 -3.01 17.11
N PRO A 159 -4.25 -2.05 17.85
CA PRO A 159 -3.27 -1.07 17.40
C PRO A 159 -1.89 -1.70 17.16
N PHE A 160 -1.13 -1.16 16.21
CA PHE A 160 0.26 -1.56 16.05
C PHE A 160 1.07 -1.18 17.28
N PRO A 161 2.10 -1.97 17.63
CA PRO A 161 3.02 -1.62 18.71
C PRO A 161 3.64 -0.24 18.47
N LEU A 162 3.97 0.46 19.55
CA LEU A 162 4.69 1.73 19.49
C LEU A 162 6.09 1.45 18.93
N CYS A 163 6.29 1.74 17.65
CA CYS A 163 7.60 1.71 17.02
C CYS A 163 8.23 3.10 17.14
N GLU A 164 9.39 3.20 17.79
CA GLU A 164 10.11 4.49 17.88
C GLU A 164 10.62 4.93 16.49
N ASN A 165 10.94 3.97 15.63
CA ASN A 165 11.46 4.23 14.30
C ASN A 165 10.33 4.61 13.32
N GLU A 166 10.39 5.84 12.83
CA GLU A 166 9.44 6.42 11.89
C GLU A 166 9.38 5.68 10.54
N VAL A 167 10.53 5.23 10.02
CA VAL A 167 10.63 4.47 8.76
C VAL A 167 9.79 3.20 8.84
N GLN A 168 9.83 2.53 9.98
CA GLN A 168 9.09 1.29 10.17
C GLN A 168 7.61 1.51 10.40
N ARG A 169 7.25 2.58 11.13
CA ARG A 169 5.86 3.03 11.25
C ARG A 169 5.27 3.33 9.88
N ALA A 170 6.03 4.00 9.02
CA ALA A 170 5.62 4.30 7.65
C ALA A 170 5.31 3.03 6.85
N ASP A 171 6.21 2.03 6.87
CA ASP A 171 5.98 0.76 6.17
C ASP A 171 4.76 0.02 6.70
N LEU A 172 4.63 -0.09 8.03
CA LEU A 172 3.50 -0.76 8.67
C LEU A 172 2.16 -0.11 8.32
N VAL A 173 2.05 1.20 8.51
CA VAL A 173 0.79 1.94 8.32
C VAL A 173 0.35 1.91 6.86
N VAL A 174 1.29 2.10 5.93
CA VAL A 174 0.97 2.10 4.51
C VAL A 174 0.67 0.69 4.01
N THR A 175 1.48 -0.31 4.42
CA THR A 175 1.26 -1.71 4.02
C THR A 175 -0.07 -2.24 4.55
N ASP A 176 -0.44 -1.93 5.80
CA ASP A 176 -1.75 -2.27 6.36
C ASP A 176 -2.92 -1.68 5.55
N SER A 177 -2.86 -0.38 5.30
CA SER A 177 -3.92 0.33 4.57
C SER A 177 -4.05 -0.21 3.14
N TRP A 178 -2.92 -0.49 2.50
CA TRP A 178 -2.87 -1.11 1.19
C TRP A 178 -3.48 -2.52 1.20
N LEU A 179 -3.11 -3.38 2.14
CA LEU A 179 -3.67 -4.74 2.26
C LEU A 179 -5.19 -4.72 2.48
N ARG A 180 -5.69 -3.78 3.30
CA ARG A 180 -7.13 -3.58 3.51
C ARG A 180 -7.84 -3.21 2.20
N VAL A 181 -7.26 -2.30 1.41
CA VAL A 181 -7.81 -1.92 0.09
C VAL A 181 -7.75 -3.09 -0.91
N VAL A 182 -6.65 -3.85 -0.93
CA VAL A 182 -6.53 -5.06 -1.76
C VAL A 182 -7.61 -6.08 -1.42
N LEU A 183 -7.83 -6.34 -0.12
CA LEU A 183 -8.90 -7.23 0.35
C LEU A 183 -10.27 -6.74 -0.11
N TRP A 184 -10.52 -5.43 -0.01
CA TRP A 184 -11.76 -4.82 -0.50
C TRP A 184 -11.95 -5.02 -2.01
N LYS A 185 -10.92 -4.81 -2.83
CA LYS A 185 -11.01 -5.03 -4.29
C LYS A 185 -11.37 -6.47 -4.63
N VAL A 186 -10.78 -7.43 -3.92
CA VAL A 186 -11.10 -8.86 -4.08
C VAL A 186 -12.52 -9.17 -3.65
N ALA A 187 -13.05 -8.43 -2.67
CA ALA A 187 -14.41 -8.60 -2.18
C ALA A 187 -15.50 -7.99 -3.08
N ILE A 188 -15.17 -7.10 -4.03
CA ILE A 188 -16.13 -6.40 -4.89
C ILE A 188 -17.20 -7.34 -5.48
N PRO A 189 -16.87 -8.50 -6.08
CA PRO A 189 -17.89 -9.42 -6.64
C PRO A 189 -18.90 -9.97 -5.61
N TYR A 190 -18.61 -9.83 -4.33
CA TYR A 190 -19.41 -10.35 -3.20
C TYR A 190 -20.12 -9.24 -2.42
N VAL A 191 -19.92 -7.97 -2.76
CA VAL A 191 -20.50 -6.81 -2.05
C VAL A 191 -22.03 -6.78 -2.14
N ASP A 192 -22.63 -7.30 -3.22
CA ASP A 192 -24.10 -7.37 -3.34
C ASP A 192 -24.76 -8.39 -2.38
N SER A 193 -23.97 -9.30 -1.79
CA SER A 193 -24.47 -10.29 -0.82
C SER A 193 -24.40 -9.80 0.64
N THR A 194 -23.76 -8.66 0.91
CA THR A 194 -23.63 -8.09 2.27
C THR A 194 -24.85 -7.21 2.59
N THR A 195 -25.98 -7.85 2.82
CA THR A 195 -27.21 -7.19 3.31
C THR A 195 -27.20 -6.95 4.83
N ASP A 196 -26.07 -7.11 5.52
CA ASP A 196 -25.95 -6.74 6.94
C ASP A 196 -25.50 -5.27 7.07
N PRO A 197 -26.39 -4.35 7.46
CA PRO A 197 -26.04 -2.94 7.69
C PRO A 197 -25.00 -2.73 8.80
N ASN A 198 -24.66 -3.76 9.60
CA ASN A 198 -23.60 -3.72 10.60
C ASN A 198 -22.25 -4.28 10.14
N ASP A 199 -22.17 -4.96 8.99
CA ASP A 199 -20.88 -5.45 8.47
C ASP A 199 -20.13 -4.33 7.73
N ARG A 200 -19.46 -3.49 8.52
CA ARG A 200 -18.65 -2.37 8.03
C ARG A 200 -17.34 -2.82 7.36
N GLY A 201 -17.07 -4.12 7.30
CA GLY A 201 -15.76 -4.65 6.95
C GLY A 201 -15.32 -4.44 5.50
N LEU A 202 -16.26 -4.31 4.57
CA LEU A 202 -15.99 -4.32 3.12
C LEU A 202 -17.06 -3.52 2.31
N SER A 203 -17.72 -2.54 2.93
CA SER A 203 -18.75 -1.71 2.25
C SER A 203 -18.18 -0.88 1.07
N VAL A 204 -19.05 -0.31 0.23
CA VAL A 204 -18.65 0.59 -0.87
C VAL A 204 -17.85 1.81 -0.37
N SER A 205 -18.13 2.30 0.84
CA SER A 205 -17.39 3.43 1.45
C SER A 205 -16.13 3.00 2.21
N PHE A 206 -15.78 1.71 2.20
CA PHE A 206 -14.63 1.19 2.94
C PHE A 206 -13.30 1.82 2.52
N PRO A 207 -12.94 1.98 1.22
CA PRO A 207 -11.70 2.65 0.81
C PRO A 207 -11.57 4.05 1.38
N MET A 208 -12.69 4.77 1.48
CA MET A 208 -12.72 6.12 2.05
C MET A 208 -12.36 6.12 3.54
N SER A 209 -12.87 5.15 4.30
CA SER A 209 -12.53 5.00 5.72
C SER A 209 -11.05 4.64 5.92
N VAL A 210 -10.50 3.77 5.08
CA VAL A 210 -9.08 3.39 5.09
C VAL A 210 -8.19 4.60 4.77
N ALA A 211 -8.55 5.37 3.74
CA ALA A 211 -7.80 6.54 3.32
C ALA A 211 -7.78 7.66 4.37
N LYS A 212 -8.90 7.91 5.06
CA LYS A 212 -8.96 8.86 6.20
C LYS A 212 -8.05 8.43 7.35
N ASP A 213 -8.13 7.17 7.74
CA ASP A 213 -7.29 6.59 8.79
C ASP A 213 -5.80 6.68 8.40
N LEU A 214 -5.46 6.31 7.17
CA LEU A 214 -4.12 6.43 6.61
C LEU A 214 -3.59 7.87 6.69
N LEU A 215 -4.33 8.85 6.16
CA LEU A 215 -3.92 10.25 6.20
C LEU A 215 -3.66 10.76 7.63
N SER A 216 -4.52 10.39 8.58
CA SER A 216 -4.35 10.78 9.98
C SER A 216 -3.03 10.26 10.58
N LYS A 217 -2.63 9.04 10.20
CA LYS A 217 -1.38 8.42 10.64
C LYS A 217 -0.18 9.02 9.90
N LEU A 218 -0.29 9.25 8.59
CA LEU A 218 0.76 9.87 7.76
C LEU A 218 1.07 11.31 8.17
N ALA A 219 0.08 12.05 8.70
CA ALA A 219 0.31 13.40 9.24
C ALA A 219 1.32 13.45 10.41
N THR A 220 1.65 12.30 11.00
CA THR A 220 2.64 12.17 12.09
C THR A 220 3.99 11.65 11.62
N LEU A 221 4.20 11.52 10.30
CA LEU A 221 5.39 10.93 9.69
C LEU A 221 6.05 11.91 8.70
N SER A 222 7.38 11.86 8.62
CA SER A 222 8.17 12.62 7.65
C SER A 222 8.13 12.00 6.25
N SER A 223 8.26 12.83 5.22
CA SER A 223 8.40 12.35 3.83
C SER A 223 9.64 11.46 3.66
N CYS A 224 10.71 11.73 4.40
CA CYS A 224 11.93 10.91 4.38
C CYS A 224 11.62 9.47 4.81
N ALA A 225 10.82 9.28 5.86
CA ALA A 225 10.42 7.95 6.33
C ALA A 225 9.61 7.14 5.30
N LEU A 226 8.94 7.81 4.35
CA LEU A 226 8.25 7.17 3.23
C LEU A 226 9.21 6.90 2.06
N GLU A 227 10.07 7.85 1.72
CA GLU A 227 10.96 7.80 0.56
C GLU A 227 12.00 6.68 0.62
N VAL A 228 12.49 6.32 1.81
CA VAL A 228 13.50 5.27 1.99
C VAL A 228 13.05 3.88 1.52
N HIS A 229 11.74 3.65 1.42
CA HIS A 229 11.15 2.40 0.92
C HIS A 229 11.10 2.33 -0.61
N GLY A 230 11.43 3.43 -1.29
CA GLY A 230 11.50 3.49 -2.74
C GLY A 230 10.14 3.41 -3.44
N PRO A 231 10.12 3.01 -4.73
CA PRO A 231 8.93 3.07 -5.58
C PRO A 231 7.74 2.20 -5.11
N GLY A 232 8.02 1.13 -4.34
CA GLY A 232 6.98 0.28 -3.76
C GLY A 232 6.06 1.03 -2.79
N MET A 233 6.59 2.01 -2.06
CA MET A 233 5.78 2.86 -1.17
C MET A 233 4.77 3.70 -1.94
N VAL A 234 5.22 4.34 -3.02
CA VAL A 234 4.35 5.13 -3.90
C VAL A 234 3.29 4.26 -4.56
N SER A 235 3.64 3.04 -5.00
CA SER A 235 2.68 2.10 -5.57
C SER A 235 1.55 1.75 -4.58
N LYS A 236 1.89 1.47 -3.32
CA LYS A 236 0.91 1.19 -2.26
C LYS A 236 -0.01 2.39 -1.98
N LEU A 237 0.55 3.59 -1.86
CA LEU A 237 -0.22 4.83 -1.65
C LEU A 237 -1.14 5.14 -2.84
N PHE A 238 -0.62 4.97 -4.07
CA PHE A 238 -1.38 5.12 -5.30
C PHE A 238 -2.58 4.19 -5.31
N GLU A 239 -2.43 2.91 -4.96
CA GLU A 239 -3.54 1.95 -4.93
C GLU A 239 -4.66 2.38 -3.97
N VAL A 240 -4.31 2.94 -2.80
CA VAL A 240 -5.29 3.49 -1.86
C VAL A 240 -6.01 4.70 -2.47
N ALA A 241 -5.27 5.66 -3.02
CA ALA A 241 -5.84 6.87 -3.64
C ALA A 241 -6.73 6.53 -4.84
N SER A 242 -6.26 5.64 -5.72
CA SER A 242 -6.96 5.13 -6.90
C SER A 242 -8.28 4.47 -6.51
N SER A 243 -8.32 3.75 -5.38
CA SER A 243 -9.56 3.13 -4.89
C SER A 243 -10.57 4.14 -4.35
N VAL A 244 -10.10 5.25 -3.76
CA VAL A 244 -10.99 6.37 -3.39
C VAL A 244 -11.58 7.01 -4.64
N ALA A 245 -10.76 7.23 -5.68
CA ALA A 245 -11.24 7.75 -6.96
C ALA A 245 -12.29 6.81 -7.59
N ASP A 246 -12.06 5.50 -7.58
CA ASP A 246 -13.01 4.52 -8.10
C ASP A 246 -14.37 4.59 -7.37
N VAL A 247 -14.35 4.74 -6.04
CA VAL A 247 -15.59 4.94 -5.26
C VAL A 247 -16.31 6.23 -5.65
N ILE A 248 -15.58 7.34 -5.84
CA ILE A 248 -16.18 8.63 -6.26
C ILE A 248 -16.85 8.49 -7.63
N LEU A 249 -16.18 7.82 -8.58
CA LEU A 249 -16.68 7.64 -9.94
C LEU A 249 -17.86 6.65 -10.01
N CYS A 250 -17.85 5.61 -9.19
CA CYS A 250 -18.89 4.57 -9.23
C CYS A 250 -20.09 4.83 -8.29
N ALA A 251 -19.93 5.69 -7.27
CA ALA A 251 -20.97 6.00 -6.29
C ALA A 251 -21.03 7.50 -5.96
N PRO A 252 -21.45 8.35 -6.92
CA PRO A 252 -21.44 9.82 -6.76
C PRO A 252 -22.34 10.30 -5.60
N ASP A 253 -23.41 9.58 -5.27
CA ASP A 253 -24.30 9.91 -4.15
C ASP A 253 -23.57 9.84 -2.79
N LEU A 254 -22.62 8.91 -2.64
CA LEU A 254 -21.78 8.80 -1.44
C LEU A 254 -20.66 9.86 -1.43
N ALA A 255 -20.24 10.33 -2.61
CA ALA A 255 -19.25 11.39 -2.75
C ALA A 255 -19.80 12.77 -2.34
N ASN A 256 -21.11 12.97 -2.48
CA ASN A 256 -21.80 14.23 -2.24
C ASN A 256 -22.52 14.31 -0.87
N ALA A 257 -22.43 13.25 -0.04
CA ALA A 257 -23.02 13.22 1.29
C ALA A 257 -22.25 14.15 2.26
N GLY A 258 -22.54 15.44 2.16
CA GLY A 258 -21.97 16.49 3.00
C GLY A 258 -22.49 16.42 4.44
N SER A 259 -21.56 16.42 5.40
CA SER A 259 -21.68 17.17 6.67
C SER A 259 -20.33 17.19 7.40
N VAL A 260 -19.85 18.39 7.73
CA VAL A 260 -18.79 18.78 8.72
C VAL A 260 -17.39 18.10 8.63
N GLN A 261 -17.23 16.97 7.96
CA GLN A 261 -15.99 16.19 7.85
C GLN A 261 -15.32 16.33 6.48
N VAL A 262 -14.00 16.09 6.43
CA VAL A 262 -13.22 15.97 5.18
C VAL A 262 -13.89 14.97 4.25
N GLY A 263 -14.30 15.42 3.05
CA GLY A 263 -15.02 14.62 2.06
C GLY A 263 -14.10 13.75 1.20
N PRO A 264 -14.67 12.89 0.34
CA PRO A 264 -13.90 11.97 -0.52
C PRO A 264 -12.94 12.67 -1.48
N ARG A 265 -13.34 13.83 -2.01
CA ARG A 265 -12.53 14.62 -2.95
C ARG A 265 -11.33 15.24 -2.25
N GLU A 266 -11.52 15.75 -1.04
CA GLU A 266 -10.44 16.33 -0.23
C GLU A 266 -9.44 15.25 0.21
N VAL A 267 -9.91 14.05 0.56
CA VAL A 267 -9.03 12.91 0.88
C VAL A 267 -8.23 12.47 -0.34
N LEU A 268 -8.88 12.36 -1.51
CA LEU A 268 -8.20 12.03 -2.76
C LEU A 268 -7.15 13.09 -3.11
N TYR A 269 -7.50 14.37 -2.96
CA TYR A 269 -6.57 15.48 -3.18
C TYR A 269 -5.38 15.41 -2.23
N ALA A 270 -5.61 15.23 -0.93
CA ALA A 270 -4.54 15.15 0.07
C ALA A 270 -3.57 13.98 -0.20
N LEU A 271 -4.10 12.80 -0.56
CA LEU A 271 -3.28 11.67 -0.97
C LEU A 271 -2.50 11.96 -2.26
N GLY A 272 -3.16 12.53 -3.27
CA GLY A 272 -2.51 12.91 -4.53
C GLY A 272 -1.37 13.90 -4.31
N SER A 273 -1.59 14.97 -3.55
CA SER A 273 -0.57 15.95 -3.18
C SER A 273 0.60 15.33 -2.42
N LEU A 274 0.32 14.44 -1.47
CA LEU A 274 1.37 13.71 -0.76
C LEU A 274 2.21 12.89 -1.73
N ILE A 275 1.58 12.05 -2.57
CA ILE A 275 2.26 11.18 -3.52
C ILE A 275 3.13 12.01 -4.49
N SER A 276 2.61 13.12 -5.02
CA SER A 276 3.37 14.02 -5.89
C SER A 276 4.55 14.71 -5.20
N SER A 277 4.53 14.85 -3.87
CA SER A 277 5.62 15.47 -3.11
C SER A 277 6.80 14.54 -2.85
N LEU A 278 6.61 13.22 -2.96
CA LEU A 278 7.64 12.22 -2.69
C LEU A 278 8.65 12.16 -3.84
N ARG A 279 9.94 12.22 -3.52
CA ARG A 279 11.05 12.26 -4.50
C ARG A 279 11.43 10.89 -5.07
N THR A 280 10.53 9.92 -5.04
CA THR A 280 10.87 8.54 -5.42
C THR A 280 11.09 8.42 -6.92
N THR A 281 12.17 7.76 -7.31
CA THR A 281 12.67 7.64 -8.69
C THR A 281 11.90 6.65 -9.57
N GLY A 282 10.67 6.25 -9.21
CA GLY A 282 9.92 5.23 -9.93
C GLY A 282 8.45 5.59 -10.12
N HIS A 283 7.95 5.29 -11.33
CA HIS A 283 6.55 5.31 -11.77
C HIS A 283 5.92 6.68 -12.13
N PRO A 284 6.48 7.44 -13.10
CA PRO A 284 5.79 8.62 -13.64
C PRO A 284 4.39 8.28 -14.21
N GLU A 285 4.23 7.07 -14.74
CA GLU A 285 2.95 6.56 -15.27
C GLU A 285 1.86 6.49 -14.19
N LEU A 286 2.19 6.08 -12.95
CA LEU A 286 1.22 6.04 -11.85
C LEU A 286 0.77 7.44 -11.44
N LEU A 287 1.68 8.41 -11.46
CA LEU A 287 1.34 9.81 -11.19
C LEU A 287 0.42 10.39 -12.27
N THR A 288 0.71 10.12 -13.54
CA THR A 288 -0.15 10.52 -14.66
C THR A 288 -1.54 9.92 -14.53
N LEU A 289 -1.63 8.61 -14.28
CA LEU A 289 -2.91 7.92 -14.10
C LEU A 289 -3.70 8.45 -12.91
N LEU A 290 -3.02 8.75 -11.79
CA LEU A 290 -3.68 9.36 -10.63
C LEU A 290 -4.23 10.75 -10.96
N HIS A 291 -3.45 11.56 -11.67
CA HIS A 291 -3.88 12.89 -12.09
C HIS A 291 -5.11 12.81 -13.00
N GLU A 292 -5.11 11.92 -13.99
CA GLU A 292 -6.27 11.67 -14.86
C GLU A 292 -7.51 11.27 -14.06
N LYS A 293 -7.37 10.34 -13.10
CA LYS A 293 -8.47 9.93 -12.20
C LYS A 293 -8.99 11.09 -11.35
N MET A 294 -8.09 11.91 -10.81
CA MET A 294 -8.47 13.09 -10.02
C MET A 294 -9.25 14.11 -10.85
N MET A 295 -8.83 14.35 -12.09
CA MET A 295 -9.54 15.22 -13.02
C MET A 295 -10.92 14.65 -13.38
N ALA A 296 -11.03 13.36 -13.65
CA ALA A 296 -12.32 12.71 -13.89
C ALA A 296 -13.27 12.84 -12.70
N CYS A 297 -12.76 12.70 -11.47
CA CYS A 297 -13.54 12.94 -10.26
C CYS A 297 -14.02 14.40 -10.17
N ALA A 298 -13.16 15.38 -10.53
CA ALA A 298 -13.48 16.80 -10.50
C ALA A 298 -14.55 17.23 -11.54
N LEU A 299 -14.59 16.58 -12.70
CA LEU A 299 -15.46 16.95 -13.83
C LEU A 299 -16.96 16.67 -13.59
N ASP A 300 -17.33 15.84 -12.60
CA ASP A 300 -18.73 15.58 -12.23
C ASP A 300 -19.40 16.78 -11.49
N GLN A 301 -18.71 17.93 -11.40
CA GLN A 301 -19.26 19.23 -11.00
C GLN A 301 -19.46 20.21 -12.17
N ALA A 302 -19.26 19.82 -13.43
CA ALA A 302 -19.55 20.69 -14.59
C ALA A 302 -21.06 20.69 -14.95
N GLY A 303 -21.92 20.95 -13.97
CA GLY A 303 -23.25 21.56 -14.14
C GLY A 303 -23.20 22.95 -13.50
N PRO A 304 -23.80 23.99 -14.10
CA PRO A 304 -23.30 25.36 -13.94
C PRO A 304 -23.60 25.90 -12.55
N ALA A 305 -22.56 26.06 -11.74
CA ALA A 305 -22.60 26.86 -10.51
C ALA A 305 -21.35 27.74 -10.47
N THR A 306 -21.46 28.87 -11.16
CA THR A 306 -20.95 30.19 -10.78
C THR A 306 -19.56 30.21 -10.13
N LEU A 307 -18.53 30.17 -10.98
CA LEU A 307 -17.23 30.74 -10.63
C LEU A 307 -17.44 32.22 -10.28
N MET A 308 -17.28 32.56 -9.00
CA MET A 308 -17.09 33.95 -8.58
C MET A 308 -15.93 34.52 -9.38
N GLN A 309 -16.23 35.43 -10.29
CA GLN A 309 -15.24 36.31 -10.89
C GLN A 309 -14.61 37.11 -9.76
N ILE A 310 -13.35 36.83 -9.48
CA ILE A 310 -12.47 37.77 -8.78
C ILE A 310 -12.34 38.94 -9.74
N THR A 311 -13.05 40.03 -9.43
CA THR A 311 -12.91 41.31 -10.11
C THR A 311 -11.48 41.81 -9.90
N ASP A 312 -10.71 41.86 -10.99
CA ASP A 312 -9.58 42.78 -11.09
C ASP A 312 -10.11 44.20 -10.89
N VAL A 313 -9.65 44.85 -9.84
CA VAL A 313 -9.77 46.30 -9.69
C VAL A 313 -8.68 46.90 -10.57
N SER A 314 -9.06 47.31 -11.78
CA SER A 314 -8.28 48.26 -12.56
C SER A 314 -8.75 49.68 -12.26
N ASP A 315 -7.84 50.49 -11.74
CA ASP A 315 -7.94 51.94 -11.59
C ASP A 315 -8.16 52.59 -12.96
N GLU A 316 -9.41 52.76 -13.39
CA GLU A 316 -9.84 53.83 -14.30
C GLU A 316 -11.34 54.06 -14.07
N ASP A 317 -11.70 55.05 -13.25
CA ASP A 317 -12.92 55.85 -13.41
C ASP A 317 -12.88 57.05 -12.45
N ALA A 318 -11.91 57.92 -12.70
CA ALA A 318 -12.05 59.32 -12.34
C ALA A 318 -12.88 60.01 -13.42
N GLN A 319 -14.22 60.03 -13.29
CA GLN A 319 -15.09 61.13 -13.73
C GLN A 319 -16.58 60.81 -13.53
N ASN A 320 -17.32 61.84 -13.12
CA ASN A 320 -18.79 61.99 -13.15
C ASN A 320 -19.60 61.51 -11.94
N LEU A 321 -19.52 62.28 -10.84
CA LEU A 321 -20.67 62.49 -9.96
C LEU A 321 -21.40 63.77 -10.40
N VAL A 322 -22.36 63.61 -11.30
CA VAL A 322 -23.45 64.56 -11.54
C VAL A 322 -24.46 64.37 -10.41
N VAL A 323 -24.60 65.36 -9.54
CA VAL A 323 -25.69 65.44 -8.56
C VAL A 323 -26.78 66.34 -9.15
N PRO A 324 -28.02 65.87 -9.38
CA PRO A 324 -29.13 66.75 -9.66
C PRO A 324 -29.82 67.22 -8.37
N HIS A 325 -30.10 68.51 -8.38
CA HIS A 325 -30.82 69.34 -7.42
C HIS A 325 -32.24 68.88 -7.06
N GLY A 326 -32.69 69.40 -5.92
CA GLY A 326 -34.10 69.75 -5.67
C GLY A 326 -34.40 69.81 -4.17
N GLY A 327 -34.18 70.95 -3.51
CA GLY A 327 -35.24 71.92 -3.15
C GLY A 327 -35.61 71.72 -1.67
N ASP A 328 -35.97 72.70 -0.84
CA ASP A 328 -36.41 74.07 -1.01
C ASP A 328 -36.50 74.72 0.40
N ASN A 329 -36.66 76.04 0.43
CA ASN A 329 -37.21 76.90 1.49
C ASN A 329 -36.36 77.54 2.61
N ARG A 330 -36.33 78.88 2.48
CA ARG A 330 -36.21 79.98 3.45
C ARG A 330 -34.84 80.58 3.74
#